data_AF-A0A1B9NMC2-F1
#
_entry.id   AF-A0A1B9NMC2-F1
#
_cell.length_a   1.000
_cell.length_b   1.000
_cell.length_c   1.000
_cell.angle_alpha   90.00
_cell.angle_beta   90.00
_cell.angle_gamma   90.00
#
_symmetry.space_group_name_H-M   'P 1'
#
loop_
_entity.id
_entity.type
_entity.pdbx_description
1 polymer ?
#
loop_
_entity_poly.entity_id
_entity_poly.type
_entity_poly.pdbx_seq_one_letter_code
_entity_poly.pdbx_strand_id
1 'polypeptide(L)'
;MRIAITIFFLFLLSACHARTADQAYKEGKYLESISLLTASIDEKGQAKFDKGRAEKLRTIVSNVMAHYEADLAHTANTDYQHRIDAYQSLLKMKMMLSDRFYSQTVSFFNDKYDIKKLEETIAKQYYDYGNSITGTDSESYRKRADLYQKGFEQYNYKNIESLYKNAKTKYMQLAAKDYYNQGKMLEQQGNYKAAAEAFNNASEVYQPLGKYKDSGKLAVDNDRKHCAQEAEKYYQQAQQLANTATHRYEFREVAKYYAWAASAYRQYGAYRDATFQSDKYTNKGIVRVYYNSTELRSYVRDILHKDFIQFVIYNPSEADVIMRIKSNVEFSDLGQSVNNQTKTEKVFDKFIEMVDDNGNKNQVKTYKDQQYNLQTVTHSNKLTLTTEIEAHGAYSYSRSFNIEQTSAKYDYIYSGNVPSNLHNYSEGTLQSRERLLELAQKQQLNEVKLRLEDIIRDLSYL
;
A
#
# COMPACT_ATOMS: atom_id res chain seq x y z
N MET A 1 -26.67 -7.01 -18.02
CA MET A 1 -26.11 -5.65 -18.25
C MET A 1 -24.63 -5.73 -17.96
N ARG A 2 -23.78 -5.91 -18.98
CA ARG A 2 -23.12 -4.83 -19.73
C ARG A 2 -22.24 -3.96 -18.83
N ILE A 3 -20.92 -4.20 -18.81
CA ILE A 3 -19.91 -3.41 -19.53
C ILE A 3 -18.52 -3.95 -19.16
N ALA A 4 -17.84 -4.47 -20.18
CA ALA A 4 -16.41 -4.63 -20.24
C ALA A 4 -15.77 -3.27 -20.56
N ILE A 5 -14.73 -2.89 -19.82
CA ILE A 5 -13.70 -1.90 -20.23
C ILE A 5 -12.39 -2.44 -19.62
N THR A 6 -11.57 -3.20 -20.36
CA THR A 6 -10.54 -2.68 -21.27
C THR A 6 -9.53 -1.79 -20.55
N ILE A 7 -8.50 -2.37 -19.92
CA ILE A 7 -7.13 -1.80 -19.80
C ILE A 7 -6.17 -2.98 -19.59
N PHE A 8 -5.75 -3.58 -20.71
CA PHE A 8 -4.36 -4.02 -20.93
C PHE A 8 -4.12 -4.09 -22.45
N PHE A 9 -4.47 -2.99 -23.12
CA PHE A 9 -4.08 -2.68 -24.49
C PHE A 9 -3.44 -1.32 -24.42
N LEU A 10 -2.10 -1.29 -24.32
CA LEU A 10 -1.20 -0.21 -24.73
C LEU A 10 0.18 -0.50 -24.16
N PHE A 11 0.87 -1.48 -24.73
CA PHE A 11 2.29 -1.39 -25.07
C PHE A 11 2.57 -2.37 -26.21
N LEU A 12 3.29 -1.88 -27.23
CA LEU A 12 3.77 -2.56 -28.44
C LEU A 12 2.87 -2.49 -29.69
N LEU A 13 2.64 -1.26 -30.16
CA LEU A 13 2.75 -0.96 -31.59
C LEU A 13 4.22 -1.07 -32.03
N SER A 14 4.69 -2.30 -32.11
CA SER A 14 5.81 -2.73 -32.95
C SER A 14 5.22 -3.84 -33.80
N ALA A 15 5.24 -3.69 -35.14
CA ALA A 15 4.64 -4.61 -36.12
C ALA A 15 4.39 -6.02 -35.55
N CYS A 16 3.14 -6.31 -35.19
CA CYS A 16 2.76 -7.57 -34.57
C CYS A 16 2.86 -8.65 -35.66
N HIS A 17 4.06 -9.20 -35.88
CA HIS A 17 4.20 -10.46 -36.58
C HIS A 17 3.53 -11.52 -35.71
N ALA A 18 2.26 -11.80 -36.02
CA ALA A 18 1.57 -12.97 -35.49
C ALA A 18 2.48 -14.18 -35.74
N ARG A 19 3.00 -14.74 -34.66
CA ARG A 19 4.01 -15.79 -34.70
C ARG A 19 3.48 -16.95 -35.55
N THR A 20 4.26 -17.37 -36.54
CA THR A 20 3.84 -18.45 -37.44
C THR A 20 4.22 -19.82 -36.86
N ALA A 21 3.51 -20.86 -37.28
CA ALA A 21 3.84 -22.23 -36.92
C ALA A 21 5.30 -22.60 -37.27
N ASP A 22 5.84 -22.10 -38.38
CA ASP A 22 7.23 -22.38 -38.80
C ASP A 22 8.25 -21.69 -37.88
N GLN A 23 7.96 -20.46 -37.43
CA GLN A 23 8.78 -19.77 -36.43
C GLN A 23 8.78 -20.52 -35.11
N ALA A 24 7.60 -20.96 -34.65
CA ALA A 24 7.50 -21.73 -33.41
C ALA A 24 8.28 -23.05 -33.46
N TYR A 25 8.24 -23.76 -34.60
CA TYR A 25 9.02 -24.98 -34.79
C TYR A 25 10.54 -24.73 -34.72
N LYS A 26 11.03 -23.69 -35.42
CA LYS A 26 12.47 -23.34 -35.44
C LYS A 26 13.01 -22.93 -34.07
N GLU A 27 12.15 -22.38 -33.21
CA GLU A 27 12.48 -22.00 -31.83
C GLU A 27 12.36 -23.18 -30.85
N GLY A 28 12.10 -24.41 -31.31
CA GLY A 28 11.95 -25.58 -30.46
C GLY A 28 10.62 -25.66 -29.72
N LYS A 29 9.64 -24.80 -30.07
CA LYS A 29 8.29 -24.81 -29.45
C LYS A 29 7.36 -25.70 -30.27
N TYR A 30 7.64 -27.00 -30.26
CA TYR A 30 7.05 -27.98 -31.18
C TYR A 30 5.53 -28.13 -31.06
N LEU A 31 4.98 -28.28 -29.83
CA LEU A 31 3.52 -28.36 -29.65
C LEU A 31 2.81 -27.05 -30.02
N GLU A 32 3.46 -25.90 -29.76
CA GLU A 32 2.91 -24.60 -30.14
C GLU A 32 2.86 -24.44 -31.66
N SER A 33 3.85 -24.96 -32.38
CA SER A 33 3.83 -25.01 -33.85
C SER A 33 2.60 -25.76 -34.37
N ILE A 34 2.30 -26.92 -33.79
CA ILE A 34 1.08 -27.69 -34.12
C ILE A 34 -0.16 -26.86 -33.80
N SER A 35 -0.25 -26.32 -32.59
CA SER A 35 -1.41 -25.55 -32.13
C SER A 35 -1.68 -24.32 -33.00
N LEU A 36 -0.66 -23.56 -33.38
CA LEU A 36 -0.80 -22.38 -34.24
C LEU A 36 -1.26 -22.76 -35.65
N LEU A 37 -0.75 -23.87 -36.18
CA LEU A 37 -1.13 -24.35 -37.51
C LEU A 37 -2.56 -24.88 -37.52
N THR A 38 -2.93 -25.72 -36.55
CA THR A 38 -4.28 -26.29 -36.46
C THR A 38 -5.31 -25.19 -36.20
N ALA A 39 -5.01 -24.22 -35.32
CA ALA A 39 -5.89 -23.07 -35.10
C ALA A 39 -6.15 -22.27 -36.38
N SER A 40 -5.11 -22.01 -37.18
CA SER A 40 -5.28 -21.29 -38.46
C SER A 40 -6.07 -22.11 -39.50
N ILE A 41 -5.96 -23.44 -39.48
CA ILE A 41 -6.73 -24.33 -40.35
C ILE A 41 -8.20 -24.37 -39.91
N ASP A 42 -8.44 -24.51 -38.60
CA ASP A 42 -9.78 -24.53 -38.01
C ASP A 42 -10.52 -23.21 -38.24
N GLU A 43 -9.86 -22.07 -38.05
CA GLU A 43 -10.44 -20.72 -38.30
C GLU A 43 -10.91 -20.55 -39.75
N LYS A 44 -10.16 -21.08 -40.72
CA LYS A 44 -10.48 -20.97 -42.15
C LYS A 44 -11.50 -22.01 -42.62
N GLY A 45 -11.65 -23.10 -41.86
CA GLY A 45 -12.60 -24.17 -42.12
C GLY A 45 -12.27 -25.07 -43.32
N GLN A 46 -13.05 -26.15 -43.44
CA GLN A 46 -12.85 -27.21 -44.44
C GLN A 46 -12.86 -26.70 -45.89
N ALA A 47 -13.69 -25.71 -46.20
CA ALA A 47 -13.81 -25.14 -47.56
C ALA A 47 -12.51 -24.48 -48.07
N LYS A 48 -11.60 -24.11 -47.15
CA LYS A 48 -10.32 -23.49 -47.46
C LYS A 48 -9.14 -24.41 -47.19
N PHE A 49 -9.34 -25.68 -46.86
CA PHE A 49 -8.26 -26.62 -46.63
C PHE A 49 -7.77 -27.23 -47.96
N ASP A 50 -6.86 -26.52 -48.62
CA ASP A 50 -6.27 -26.91 -49.90
C ASP A 50 -5.07 -27.86 -49.76
N LYS A 51 -4.56 -28.34 -50.90
CA LYS A 51 -3.39 -29.24 -50.97
C LYS A 51 -2.14 -28.64 -50.30
N GLY A 52 -1.95 -27.33 -50.38
CA GLY A 52 -0.78 -26.66 -49.78
C GLY A 52 -0.84 -26.65 -48.25
N ARG A 53 -2.02 -26.39 -47.67
CA ARG A 53 -2.25 -26.48 -46.22
C ARG A 53 -2.17 -27.91 -45.71
N ALA A 54 -2.70 -28.87 -46.48
CA ALA A 54 -2.58 -30.28 -46.17
C ALA A 54 -1.11 -30.72 -46.12
N GLU A 55 -0.30 -30.32 -47.11
CA GLU A 55 1.13 -30.64 -47.14
C GLU A 55 1.90 -29.98 -45.99
N LYS A 56 1.59 -28.72 -45.67
CA LYS A 56 2.20 -28.01 -44.54
C LYS A 56 1.88 -28.69 -43.20
N LEU A 57 0.61 -29.07 -42.99
CA LEU A 57 0.18 -29.82 -41.81
C LEU A 57 0.91 -31.17 -41.72
N ARG A 58 0.93 -31.93 -42.82
CA ARG A 58 1.63 -33.22 -42.90
C ARG A 58 3.12 -33.07 -42.53
N THR A 59 3.78 -32.06 -43.07
CA THR A 59 5.22 -31.80 -42.84
C THR A 59 5.50 -31.45 -41.38
N ILE A 60 4.78 -30.48 -40.79
CA ILE A 60 5.02 -30.07 -39.40
C ILE A 60 4.72 -31.23 -38.44
N VAL A 61 3.61 -31.95 -38.64
CA VAL A 61 3.26 -33.12 -37.82
C VAL A 61 4.34 -34.19 -37.93
N SER A 62 4.83 -34.50 -39.14
CA SER A 62 5.89 -35.48 -39.33
C SER A 62 7.19 -35.07 -38.62
N ASN A 63 7.56 -33.80 -38.70
CA ASN A 63 8.78 -33.28 -38.10
C ASN A 63 8.71 -33.28 -36.57
N VAL A 64 7.59 -32.84 -35.99
CA VAL A 64 7.38 -32.84 -34.54
C VAL A 64 7.31 -34.27 -33.99
N MET A 65 6.64 -35.19 -34.70
CA MET A 65 6.63 -36.62 -34.36
C MET A 65 8.05 -37.20 -34.37
N ALA A 66 8.82 -36.97 -35.44
CA ALA A 66 10.19 -37.47 -35.56
C ALA A 66 11.11 -36.92 -34.46
N HIS A 67 10.91 -35.66 -34.05
CA HIS A 67 11.65 -35.07 -32.94
C HIS A 67 11.42 -35.84 -31.63
N TYR A 68 10.16 -36.03 -31.20
CA TYR A 68 9.88 -36.75 -29.96
C TYR A 68 10.24 -38.24 -30.02
N GLU A 69 10.15 -38.87 -31.20
CA GLU A 69 10.62 -40.25 -31.39
C GLU A 69 12.14 -40.36 -31.26
N ALA A 70 12.87 -39.42 -31.85
CA ALA A 70 14.32 -39.34 -31.67
C ALA A 70 14.67 -39.07 -30.21
N ASP A 71 14.00 -38.13 -29.54
CA ASP A 71 14.22 -37.82 -28.13
C ASP A 71 14.02 -39.06 -27.24
N LEU A 72 12.94 -39.81 -27.45
CA LEU A 72 12.67 -41.07 -26.75
C LEU A 72 13.70 -42.18 -27.06
N ALA A 73 14.27 -42.21 -28.26
CA ALA A 73 15.27 -43.20 -28.65
C ALA A 73 16.65 -42.91 -28.03
N HIS A 74 17.00 -41.63 -27.84
CA HIS A 74 18.29 -41.21 -27.27
C HIS A 74 18.23 -41.03 -25.74
N THR A 75 17.03 -40.91 -25.16
CA THR A 75 16.83 -40.78 -23.71
C THR A 75 16.95 -42.14 -23.02
N ALA A 76 17.86 -42.24 -22.05
CA ALA A 76 18.06 -43.45 -21.25
C ALA A 76 16.75 -43.93 -20.59
N ASN A 77 16.57 -45.24 -20.46
CA ASN A 77 15.35 -45.81 -19.86
C ASN A 77 15.14 -45.43 -18.39
N THR A 78 16.17 -44.95 -17.70
CA THR A 78 16.13 -44.48 -16.31
C THR A 78 15.88 -42.98 -16.19
N ASP A 79 15.93 -42.22 -17.29
CA ASP A 79 15.59 -40.80 -17.29
C ASP A 79 14.08 -40.64 -17.48
N TYR A 80 13.35 -41.03 -16.43
CA TYR A 80 11.90 -41.12 -16.47
C TYR A 80 11.23 -39.78 -16.78
N GLN A 81 11.76 -38.66 -16.26
CA GLN A 81 11.14 -37.35 -16.41
C GLN A 81 11.13 -36.92 -17.89
N HIS A 82 12.27 -36.99 -18.58
CA HIS A 82 12.33 -36.65 -20.00
C HIS A 82 11.42 -37.55 -20.84
N ARG A 83 11.40 -38.86 -20.55
CA ARG A 83 10.51 -39.79 -21.24
C ARG A 83 9.03 -39.47 -21.01
N ILE A 84 8.64 -39.14 -19.78
CA ILE A 84 7.28 -38.70 -19.44
C ILE A 84 6.91 -37.47 -20.26
N ASP A 85 7.78 -36.46 -20.30
CA ASP A 85 7.52 -35.20 -21.00
C ASP A 85 7.37 -35.40 -22.52
N ALA A 86 8.18 -36.28 -23.13
CA ALA A 86 8.07 -36.64 -24.53
C ALA A 86 6.76 -37.40 -24.84
N TYR A 87 6.39 -38.40 -24.03
CA TYR A 87 5.12 -39.12 -24.22
C TYR A 87 3.89 -38.24 -23.97
N GLN A 88 3.93 -37.34 -22.99
CA GLN A 88 2.87 -36.36 -22.77
C GLN A 88 2.74 -35.39 -23.95
N SER A 89 3.85 -35.04 -24.60
CA SER A 89 3.83 -34.20 -25.80
C SER A 89 3.18 -34.94 -26.99
N LEU A 90 3.51 -36.20 -27.20
CA LEU A 90 2.85 -37.06 -28.19
C LEU A 90 1.35 -37.21 -27.91
N LEU A 91 0.96 -37.40 -26.64
CA LEU A 91 -0.44 -37.47 -26.23
C LEU A 91 -1.20 -36.17 -26.51
N LYS A 92 -0.64 -35.02 -26.11
CA LYS A 92 -1.23 -33.70 -26.40
C LYS A 92 -1.39 -33.49 -27.91
N MET A 93 -0.37 -33.84 -28.69
CA MET A 93 -0.42 -33.77 -30.14
C MET A 93 -1.52 -34.67 -30.73
N LYS A 94 -1.67 -35.90 -30.22
CA LYS A 94 -2.75 -36.81 -30.59
C LYS A 94 -4.13 -36.24 -30.28
N MET A 95 -4.32 -35.65 -29.11
CA MET A 95 -5.59 -35.00 -28.72
C MET A 95 -5.92 -33.79 -29.60
N MET A 96 -4.92 -33.00 -30.03
CA MET A 96 -5.15 -31.87 -30.93
C MET A 96 -5.59 -32.30 -32.34
N LEU A 97 -5.03 -33.39 -32.85
CA LEU A 97 -5.14 -33.82 -34.26
C LEU A 97 -6.20 -34.89 -34.53
N SER A 98 -6.78 -35.49 -33.47
CA SER A 98 -7.85 -36.49 -33.60
C SER A 98 -9.22 -35.83 -33.78
N ASP A 99 -10.13 -36.53 -34.46
CA ASP A 99 -11.53 -36.12 -34.66
C ASP A 99 -11.71 -34.74 -35.32
N ARG A 100 -10.81 -34.39 -36.25
CA ARG A 100 -10.84 -33.17 -37.06
C ARG A 100 -11.16 -33.49 -38.52
N PHE A 101 -11.70 -32.52 -39.26
CA PHE A 101 -11.99 -32.69 -40.69
C PHE A 101 -10.73 -32.96 -41.55
N TYR A 102 -9.54 -32.63 -41.03
CA TYR A 102 -8.23 -32.89 -41.65
C TYR A 102 -7.49 -34.11 -41.06
N SER A 103 -8.10 -34.88 -40.15
CA SER A 103 -7.41 -36.01 -39.50
C SER A 103 -6.87 -37.05 -40.48
N GLN A 104 -7.49 -37.22 -41.65
CA GLN A 104 -7.00 -38.12 -42.70
C GLN A 104 -5.62 -37.72 -43.26
N THR A 105 -5.33 -36.41 -43.31
CA THR A 105 -4.03 -35.86 -43.75
C THR A 105 -2.88 -36.31 -42.84
N VAL A 106 -3.19 -36.59 -41.59
CA VAL A 106 -2.22 -36.95 -40.53
C VAL A 106 -2.46 -38.38 -40.00
N SER A 107 -3.11 -39.23 -40.80
CA SER A 107 -3.37 -40.64 -40.49
C SER A 107 -2.10 -41.40 -40.10
N PHE A 108 -0.97 -41.14 -40.76
CA PHE A 108 0.33 -41.75 -40.41
C PHE A 108 0.73 -41.57 -38.92
N PHE A 109 0.34 -40.45 -38.30
CA PHE A 109 0.55 -40.18 -36.88
C PHE A 109 -0.61 -40.71 -36.05
N ASN A 110 -1.85 -40.43 -36.48
CA ASN A 110 -3.06 -40.81 -35.76
C ASN A 110 -3.25 -42.32 -35.64
N ASP A 111 -2.84 -43.10 -36.64
CA ASP A 111 -2.96 -44.57 -36.66
C ASP A 111 -1.83 -45.23 -35.85
N LYS A 112 -0.66 -44.57 -35.78
CA LYS A 112 0.49 -45.04 -35.01
C LYS A 112 0.27 -44.88 -33.50
N TYR A 113 -0.31 -43.75 -33.09
CA TYR A 113 -0.49 -43.39 -31.69
C TYR A 113 -1.95 -43.52 -31.26
N ASP A 114 -2.18 -44.43 -30.32
CA ASP A 114 -3.46 -44.58 -29.63
C ASP A 114 -3.43 -43.82 -28.30
N ILE A 115 -4.53 -43.12 -27.99
CA ILE A 115 -4.65 -42.30 -26.77
C ILE A 115 -4.44 -43.21 -25.55
N LYS A 116 -5.23 -44.28 -25.42
CA LYS A 116 -5.19 -45.15 -24.25
C LYS A 116 -3.81 -45.79 -24.06
N LYS A 117 -3.15 -46.24 -25.13
CA LYS A 117 -1.78 -46.78 -25.07
C LYS A 117 -0.74 -45.74 -24.63
N LEU A 118 -0.87 -44.48 -25.08
CA LEU A 118 0.01 -43.40 -24.63
C LEU A 118 -0.20 -43.11 -23.13
N GLU A 119 -1.46 -43.04 -22.68
CA GLU A 119 -1.80 -42.86 -21.27
C GLU A 119 -1.24 -44.00 -20.40
N GLU A 120 -1.42 -45.25 -20.84
CA GLU A 120 -0.84 -46.42 -20.17
C GLU A 120 0.70 -46.36 -20.13
N THR A 121 1.34 -45.92 -21.22
CA THR A 121 2.80 -45.78 -21.30
C THR A 121 3.32 -44.71 -20.35
N ILE A 122 2.66 -43.56 -20.27
CA ILE A 122 3.00 -42.48 -19.34
C ILE A 122 2.84 -42.98 -17.89
N ALA A 123 1.73 -43.65 -17.58
CA ALA A 123 1.50 -44.23 -16.25
C ALA A 123 2.57 -45.27 -15.88
N LYS A 124 3.01 -46.08 -16.83
CA LYS A 124 4.15 -47.01 -16.64
C LYS A 124 5.45 -46.27 -16.31
N GLN A 125 5.76 -45.15 -16.98
CA GLN A 125 6.96 -44.37 -16.65
C GLN A 125 6.91 -43.81 -15.23
N TYR A 126 5.77 -43.25 -14.80
CA TYR A 126 5.58 -42.83 -13.41
C TYR A 126 5.70 -43.98 -12.40
N TYR A 127 5.15 -45.15 -12.74
CA TYR A 127 5.25 -46.37 -11.94
C TYR A 127 6.71 -46.81 -11.75
N ASP A 128 7.48 -46.89 -12.84
CA ASP A 128 8.88 -47.31 -12.80
C ASP A 128 9.75 -46.27 -12.06
N TYR A 129 9.46 -44.97 -12.25
CA TYR A 129 10.15 -43.90 -11.54
C TYR A 129 9.89 -43.96 -10.02
N GLY A 130 8.65 -44.15 -9.60
CA GLY A 130 8.32 -44.33 -8.18
C GLY A 130 9.01 -45.58 -7.58
N ASN A 131 9.22 -46.64 -8.37
CA ASN A 131 9.93 -47.84 -7.93
C ASN A 131 11.44 -47.68 -7.87
N SER A 132 12.03 -46.77 -8.64
CA SER A 132 13.47 -46.54 -8.60
C SER A 132 13.92 -45.78 -7.35
N ILE A 133 12.99 -45.15 -6.61
CA ILE A 133 13.30 -44.47 -5.35
C ILE A 133 13.45 -45.51 -4.24
N THR A 134 14.67 -45.68 -3.73
CA THR A 134 15.03 -46.67 -2.71
C THR A 134 15.00 -46.15 -1.27
N GLY A 135 14.94 -44.83 -1.09
CA GLY A 135 14.94 -44.21 0.24
C GLY A 135 13.73 -44.63 1.08
N THR A 136 13.95 -44.73 2.39
CA THR A 136 12.95 -45.21 3.38
C THR A 136 12.51 -44.13 4.37
N ASP A 137 12.96 -42.90 4.17
CA ASP A 137 12.57 -41.71 4.92
C ASP A 137 11.24 -41.11 4.42
N SER A 138 10.71 -40.15 5.19
CA SER A 138 9.44 -39.49 4.89
C SER A 138 9.43 -38.79 3.53
N GLU A 139 10.51 -38.11 3.15
CA GLU A 139 10.62 -37.39 1.88
C GLU A 139 10.64 -38.34 0.68
N SER A 140 11.34 -39.46 0.79
CA SER A 140 11.34 -40.52 -0.22
C SER A 140 9.93 -41.08 -0.44
N TYR A 141 9.18 -41.38 0.62
CA TYR A 141 7.80 -41.84 0.50
C TYR A 141 6.86 -40.77 -0.05
N ARG A 142 7.08 -39.48 0.26
CA ARG A 142 6.33 -38.35 -0.30
C ARG A 142 6.49 -38.29 -1.82
N LYS A 143 7.73 -38.37 -2.31
CA LYS A 143 8.03 -38.39 -3.75
C LYS A 143 7.41 -39.58 -4.45
N ARG A 144 7.51 -40.78 -3.85
CA ARG A 144 6.86 -41.99 -4.39
C ARG A 144 5.35 -41.83 -4.48
N ALA A 145 4.71 -41.31 -3.44
CA ALA A 145 3.26 -41.07 -3.43
C ALA A 145 2.85 -40.09 -4.55
N ASP A 146 3.58 -38.98 -4.74
CA ASP A 146 3.31 -38.03 -5.82
C ASP A 146 3.43 -38.67 -7.22
N LEU A 147 4.50 -39.43 -7.46
CA LEU A 147 4.72 -40.12 -8.74
C LEU A 147 3.63 -41.15 -9.02
N TYR A 148 3.30 -42.01 -8.04
CA TYR A 148 2.24 -43.01 -8.21
C TYR A 148 0.86 -42.35 -8.39
N GLN A 149 0.60 -41.23 -7.72
CA GLN A 149 -0.64 -40.48 -7.90
C GLN A 149 -0.77 -39.97 -9.33
N LYS A 150 0.26 -39.29 -9.85
CA LYS A 150 0.28 -38.78 -11.23
C LYS A 150 0.11 -39.89 -12.26
N GLY A 151 0.76 -41.04 -12.04
CA GLY A 151 0.58 -42.21 -12.90
C GLY A 151 -0.84 -42.77 -12.83
N PHE A 152 -1.43 -42.87 -11.63
CA PHE A 152 -2.78 -43.38 -11.42
C PHE A 152 -3.86 -42.46 -12.04
N GLU A 153 -3.69 -41.15 -11.94
CA GLU A 153 -4.54 -40.14 -12.58
C GLU A 153 -4.52 -40.27 -14.11
N GLN A 154 -3.41 -40.74 -14.67
CA GLN A 154 -3.27 -40.96 -16.11
C GLN A 154 -3.87 -42.29 -16.57
N TYR A 155 -3.54 -43.38 -15.88
CA TYR A 155 -4.05 -44.72 -16.17
C TYR A 155 -3.81 -45.65 -14.97
N ASN A 156 -4.77 -46.54 -14.68
CA ASN A 156 -4.59 -47.54 -13.60
C ASN A 156 -3.68 -48.69 -14.04
N TYR A 157 -2.37 -48.41 -14.14
CA TYR A 157 -1.36 -49.38 -14.53
C TYR A 157 -1.01 -50.33 -13.37
N LYS A 158 -1.26 -51.63 -13.55
CA LYS A 158 -0.98 -52.68 -12.54
C LYS A 158 -1.60 -52.35 -11.17
N ASN A 159 -0.79 -52.23 -10.13
CA ASN A 159 -1.18 -51.95 -8.76
C ASN A 159 -0.79 -50.53 -8.31
N ILE A 160 -0.64 -49.58 -9.24
CA ILE A 160 -0.18 -48.22 -8.96
C ILE A 160 -1.04 -47.50 -7.90
N GLU A 161 -2.35 -47.72 -7.90
CA GLU A 161 -3.26 -47.18 -6.88
C GLU A 161 -2.89 -47.68 -5.46
N SER A 162 -2.59 -48.97 -5.35
CA SER A 162 -2.18 -49.57 -4.07
C SER A 162 -0.83 -49.05 -3.62
N LEU A 163 0.12 -48.88 -4.55
CA LEU A 163 1.43 -48.29 -4.25
C LEU A 163 1.31 -46.84 -3.79
N TYR A 164 0.45 -46.04 -4.43
CA TYR A 164 0.12 -44.68 -3.98
C TYR A 164 -0.40 -44.67 -2.54
N LYS A 165 -1.44 -45.45 -2.25
CA LYS A 165 -2.04 -45.51 -0.90
C LYS A 165 -1.02 -45.93 0.16
N ASN A 166 -0.21 -46.94 -0.15
CA ASN A 166 0.84 -47.42 0.74
C ASN A 166 1.93 -46.36 0.98
N ALA A 167 2.44 -45.73 -0.09
CA ALA A 167 3.47 -44.71 0.01
C ALA A 167 2.97 -43.47 0.78
N LYS A 168 1.75 -43.02 0.50
CA LYS A 168 1.11 -41.90 1.20
C LYS A 168 0.94 -42.19 2.70
N THR A 169 0.46 -43.39 3.03
CA THR A 169 0.32 -43.82 4.43
C THR A 169 1.67 -43.86 5.15
N LYS A 170 2.71 -44.41 4.50
CA LYS A 170 4.07 -44.45 5.05
C LYS A 170 4.68 -43.06 5.24
N TYR A 171 4.49 -42.17 4.28
CA TYR A 171 4.87 -40.77 4.40
C TYR A 171 4.26 -40.13 5.66
N MET A 172 2.94 -40.21 5.81
CA MET A 172 2.23 -39.63 6.97
C MET A 172 2.74 -40.19 8.29
N GLN A 173 2.97 -41.51 8.37
CA GLN A 173 3.51 -42.17 9.56
C GLN A 173 4.92 -41.69 9.94
N LEU A 174 5.80 -41.58 8.96
CA LEU A 174 7.20 -41.18 9.19
C LEU A 174 7.32 -39.68 9.45
N ALA A 175 6.65 -38.84 8.66
CA ALA A 175 6.65 -37.39 8.86
C ALA A 175 6.11 -37.02 10.24
N ALA A 176 5.01 -37.63 10.69
CA ALA A 176 4.48 -37.41 12.02
C ALA A 176 5.48 -37.80 13.12
N LYS A 177 6.21 -38.90 12.94
CA LYS A 177 7.27 -39.33 13.86
C LYS A 177 8.43 -38.34 13.90
N ASP A 178 8.88 -37.87 12.74
CA ASP A 178 9.99 -36.92 12.62
C ASP A 178 9.64 -35.60 13.32
N TYR A 179 8.47 -35.04 13.02
CA TYR A 179 7.97 -33.82 13.68
C TYR A 179 7.76 -33.99 15.17
N TYR A 180 7.22 -35.12 15.62
CA TYR A 180 7.04 -35.38 17.05
C TYR A 180 8.39 -35.45 17.80
N ASN A 181 9.38 -36.12 17.22
CA ASN A 181 10.72 -36.21 17.81
C ASN A 181 11.41 -34.83 17.83
N GLN A 182 11.26 -34.05 16.76
CA GLN A 182 11.73 -32.67 16.70
C GLN A 182 11.07 -31.81 17.79
N GLY A 183 9.75 -31.92 17.97
CA GLY A 183 9.00 -31.22 19.02
C GLY A 183 9.53 -31.58 20.42
N LYS A 184 9.82 -32.85 20.68
CA LYS A 184 10.41 -33.29 21.96
C LYS A 184 11.80 -32.70 22.20
N MET A 185 12.65 -32.65 21.17
CA MET A 185 13.97 -32.04 21.27
C MET A 185 13.88 -30.53 21.55
N LEU A 186 12.99 -29.82 20.85
CA LEU A 186 12.79 -28.38 21.02
C LEU A 186 12.20 -28.04 22.41
N GLU A 187 11.28 -28.87 22.89
CA GLU A 187 10.72 -28.77 24.25
C GLU A 187 11.83 -28.92 25.31
N GLN A 188 12.75 -29.88 25.15
CA GLN A 188 13.90 -30.06 26.04
C GLN A 188 14.88 -28.88 26.01
N GLN A 189 15.01 -28.21 24.87
CA GLN A 189 15.83 -26.99 24.72
C GLN A 189 15.14 -25.73 25.26
N GLY A 190 13.89 -25.83 25.73
CA GLY A 190 13.10 -24.68 26.17
C GLY A 190 12.58 -23.80 25.03
N ASN A 191 12.72 -24.22 23.77
CA ASN A 191 12.17 -23.51 22.61
C ASN A 191 10.71 -23.91 22.40
N TYR A 192 9.84 -23.47 23.31
CA TYR A 192 8.46 -23.91 23.37
C TYR A 192 7.62 -23.49 22.16
N LYS A 193 7.92 -22.35 21.52
CA LYS A 193 7.24 -21.93 20.29
C LYS A 193 7.47 -22.93 19.15
N ALA A 194 8.75 -23.22 18.86
CA ALA A 194 9.09 -24.16 17.80
C ALA A 194 8.65 -25.59 18.15
N ALA A 195 8.67 -25.95 19.43
CA ALA A 195 8.13 -27.23 19.90
C ALA A 195 6.63 -27.35 19.61
N ALA A 196 5.85 -26.30 19.89
CA ALA A 196 4.41 -26.27 19.62
C ALA A 196 4.11 -26.44 18.12
N GLU A 197 4.84 -25.72 17.26
CA GLU A 197 4.73 -25.84 15.80
C GLU A 197 5.05 -27.26 15.31
N ALA A 198 6.13 -27.87 15.81
CA ALA A 198 6.50 -29.24 15.45
C ALA A 198 5.45 -30.27 15.89
N PHE A 199 4.91 -30.16 17.11
CA PHE A 199 3.83 -31.04 17.55
C PHE A 199 2.54 -30.83 16.75
N ASN A 200 2.22 -29.58 16.36
CA ASN A 200 1.08 -29.30 15.50
C ASN A 200 1.24 -29.96 14.13
N ASN A 201 2.42 -29.82 13.49
CA ASN A 201 2.72 -30.47 12.21
C ASN A 201 2.60 -32.01 12.29
N ALA A 202 3.04 -32.61 13.41
CA ALA A 202 2.87 -34.04 13.65
C ALA A 202 1.39 -34.45 13.72
N SER A 203 0.54 -33.61 14.35
CA SER A 203 -0.90 -33.82 14.43
C SER A 203 -1.56 -33.69 13.05
N GLU A 204 -1.25 -32.62 12.31
CA GLU A 204 -1.86 -32.31 11.02
C GLU A 204 -1.53 -33.34 9.95
N VAL A 205 -0.24 -33.70 9.78
CA VAL A 205 0.16 -34.65 8.74
C VAL A 205 -0.44 -36.05 8.96
N TYR A 206 -0.69 -36.41 10.22
CA TYR A 206 -1.27 -37.71 10.58
C TYR A 206 -2.79 -37.70 10.66
N GLN A 207 -3.43 -36.54 10.65
CA GLN A 207 -4.89 -36.38 10.82
C GLN A 207 -5.71 -37.35 9.93
N PRO A 208 -5.36 -37.60 8.65
CA PRO A 208 -6.11 -38.54 7.82
C PRO A 208 -6.06 -40.00 8.31
N LEU A 209 -5.06 -40.35 9.10
CA LEU A 209 -4.88 -41.68 9.72
C LEU A 209 -5.41 -41.74 11.16
N GLY A 210 -5.88 -40.61 11.72
CA GLY A 210 -6.37 -40.49 13.08
C GLY A 210 -5.51 -39.56 13.93
N LYS A 211 -5.38 -39.87 15.22
CA LYS A 211 -4.60 -39.05 16.17
C LYS A 211 -3.18 -39.60 16.31
N TYR A 212 -2.18 -38.73 16.17
CA TYR A 212 -0.79 -39.12 16.41
C TYR A 212 -0.39 -38.90 17.88
N LYS A 213 -0.49 -39.95 18.69
CA LYS A 213 -0.16 -39.90 20.13
C LYS A 213 -0.92 -38.74 20.81
N ASP A 214 -0.21 -37.94 21.61
CA ASP A 214 -0.66 -36.74 22.31
C ASP A 214 -0.17 -35.43 21.65
N SER A 215 0.23 -35.46 20.36
CA SER A 215 0.83 -34.31 19.67
C SER A 215 -0.01 -33.04 19.76
N GLY A 216 -1.33 -33.12 19.54
CA GLY A 216 -2.22 -31.96 19.67
C GLY A 216 -2.26 -31.37 21.09
N LYS A 217 -2.16 -32.21 22.14
CA LYS A 217 -2.10 -31.74 23.53
C LYS A 217 -0.75 -31.05 23.78
N LEU A 218 0.34 -31.67 23.35
CA LEU A 218 1.69 -31.13 23.52
C LEU A 218 1.88 -29.81 22.76
N ALA A 219 1.22 -29.64 21.61
CA ALA A 219 1.22 -28.37 20.87
C ALA A 219 0.64 -27.24 21.73
N VAL A 220 -0.55 -27.44 22.30
CA VAL A 220 -1.22 -26.46 23.18
C VAL A 220 -0.43 -26.22 24.46
N ASP A 221 0.09 -27.28 25.09
CA ASP A 221 0.86 -27.16 26.33
C ASP A 221 2.15 -26.35 26.12
N ASN A 222 2.84 -26.55 24.99
CA ASN A 222 4.06 -25.79 24.66
C ASN A 222 3.75 -24.35 24.25
N ASP A 223 2.71 -24.11 23.46
CA ASP A 223 2.29 -22.74 23.13
C ASP A 223 1.91 -21.96 24.39
N ARG A 224 1.20 -22.59 25.34
CA ARG A 224 0.93 -22.01 26.66
C ARG A 224 2.20 -21.66 27.43
N LYS A 225 3.21 -22.53 27.45
CA LYS A 225 4.51 -22.26 28.10
C LYS A 225 5.22 -21.07 27.44
N HIS A 226 5.23 -21.01 26.10
CA HIS A 226 5.81 -19.89 25.36
C HIS A 226 5.12 -18.56 25.69
N CYS A 227 3.78 -18.52 25.59
CA CYS A 227 3.00 -17.34 25.96
C CYS A 227 3.25 -16.92 27.41
N ALA A 228 3.37 -17.86 28.35
CA ALA A 228 3.69 -17.56 29.74
C ALA A 228 5.08 -16.93 29.89
N GLN A 229 6.10 -17.42 29.16
CA GLN A 229 7.45 -16.85 29.19
C GLN A 229 7.49 -15.42 28.65
N GLU A 230 6.83 -15.16 27.51
CA GLU A 230 6.75 -13.81 26.95
C GLU A 230 5.97 -12.88 27.88
N ALA A 231 4.87 -13.35 28.44
CA ALA A 231 4.10 -12.57 29.41
C ALA A 231 4.93 -12.26 30.67
N GLU A 232 5.69 -13.22 31.19
CA GLU A 232 6.57 -13.00 32.34
C GLU A 232 7.67 -11.98 32.05
N LYS A 233 8.30 -12.07 30.88
CA LYS A 233 9.34 -11.12 30.47
C LYS A 233 8.81 -9.69 30.47
N TYR A 234 7.66 -9.44 29.84
CA TYR A 234 7.05 -8.12 29.83
C TYR A 234 6.61 -7.67 31.23
N TYR A 235 6.07 -8.60 32.02
CA TYR A 235 5.64 -8.32 33.39
C TYR A 235 6.83 -7.90 34.27
N GLN A 236 7.96 -8.61 34.19
CA GLN A 236 9.17 -8.28 34.94
C GLN A 236 9.78 -6.94 34.48
N GLN A 237 9.78 -6.66 33.17
CA GLN A 237 10.19 -5.35 32.65
C GLN A 237 9.30 -4.22 33.20
N ALA A 238 7.98 -4.44 33.24
CA ALA A 238 7.04 -3.49 33.83
C ALA A 238 7.34 -3.26 35.33
N GLN A 239 7.60 -4.32 36.09
CA GLN A 239 7.94 -4.23 37.52
C GLN A 239 9.25 -3.48 37.75
N GLN A 240 10.28 -3.74 36.96
CA GLN A 240 11.57 -3.05 37.06
C GLN A 240 11.42 -1.56 36.79
N LEU A 241 10.74 -1.21 35.69
CA LEU A 241 10.48 0.20 35.34
C LEU A 241 9.57 0.89 36.36
N ALA A 242 8.57 0.18 36.90
CA ALA A 242 7.66 0.68 37.92
C ALA A 242 8.37 1.09 39.22
N ASN A 243 9.50 0.47 39.56
CA ASN A 243 10.26 0.77 40.77
C ASN A 243 11.08 2.06 40.67
N THR A 244 11.41 2.50 39.46
CA THR A 244 12.21 3.71 39.21
C THR A 244 11.40 4.85 38.60
N ALA A 245 10.19 4.56 38.09
CA ALA A 245 9.32 5.55 37.46
C ALA A 245 8.90 6.66 38.44
N THR A 246 9.20 7.89 38.07
CA THR A 246 8.87 9.12 38.80
C THR A 246 8.09 10.13 37.95
N HIS A 247 8.16 9.99 36.63
CA HIS A 247 7.49 10.85 35.65
C HIS A 247 6.27 10.16 35.02
N ARG A 248 5.30 10.94 34.55
CA ARG A 248 4.07 10.47 33.88
C ARG A 248 4.41 9.66 32.63
N TYR A 249 5.39 10.07 31.82
CA TYR A 249 5.79 9.31 30.63
C TYR A 249 6.34 7.92 30.97
N GLU A 250 7.09 7.79 32.05
CA GLU A 250 7.59 6.50 32.55
C GLU A 250 6.42 5.63 32.99
N PHE A 251 5.41 6.18 33.68
CA PHE A 251 4.20 5.44 34.03
C PHE A 251 3.41 4.98 32.78
N ARG A 252 3.36 5.78 31.72
CA ARG A 252 2.75 5.36 30.44
C ARG A 252 3.52 4.19 29.83
N GLU A 253 4.84 4.18 29.93
CA GLU A 253 5.66 3.07 29.46
C GLU A 253 5.48 1.80 30.33
N VAL A 254 5.42 1.94 31.66
CA VAL A 254 5.08 0.83 32.57
C VAL A 254 3.73 0.21 32.19
N ALA A 255 2.72 1.05 31.94
CA ALA A 255 1.39 0.60 31.54
C ALA A 255 1.42 -0.23 30.25
N LYS A 256 2.25 0.16 29.26
CA LYS A 256 2.43 -0.57 28.00
C LYS A 256 3.03 -1.96 28.23
N TYR A 257 4.07 -2.07 29.06
CA TYR A 257 4.66 -3.39 29.36
C TYR A 257 3.68 -4.33 30.07
N TYR A 258 2.90 -3.83 31.03
CA TYR A 258 1.82 -4.62 31.63
C TYR A 258 0.73 -5.00 30.60
N ALA A 259 0.37 -4.12 29.67
CA ALA A 259 -0.57 -4.43 28.60
C ALA A 259 -0.03 -5.52 27.66
N TRP A 260 1.26 -5.48 27.32
CA TRP A 260 1.92 -6.52 26.53
C TRP A 260 1.94 -7.87 27.25
N ALA A 261 2.23 -7.88 28.56
CA ALA A 261 2.15 -9.09 29.37
C ALA A 261 0.75 -9.71 29.36
N ALA A 262 -0.29 -8.89 29.55
CA ALA A 262 -1.68 -9.34 29.47
C ALA A 262 -2.05 -9.85 28.07
N SER A 263 -1.59 -9.17 27.01
CA SER A 263 -1.88 -9.54 25.63
C SER A 263 -1.20 -10.85 25.22
N ALA A 264 0.06 -11.08 25.64
CA ALA A 264 0.83 -12.25 25.29
C ALA A 264 0.17 -13.56 25.78
N TYR A 265 -0.56 -13.51 26.89
CA TYR A 265 -1.21 -14.68 27.49
C TYR A 265 -2.73 -14.75 27.24
N ARG A 266 -3.32 -13.77 26.56
CA ARG A 266 -4.78 -13.56 26.50
C ARG A 266 -5.57 -14.80 26.09
N GLN A 267 -5.05 -15.59 25.15
CA GLN A 267 -5.71 -16.82 24.68
C GLN A 267 -5.86 -17.91 25.75
N TYR A 268 -5.03 -17.86 26.81
CA TYR A 268 -5.03 -18.79 27.92
C TYR A 268 -5.63 -18.21 29.21
N GLY A 269 -6.16 -16.98 29.16
CA GLY A 269 -6.79 -16.29 30.27
C GLY A 269 -6.01 -15.05 30.73
N ALA A 270 -6.21 -14.68 31.99
CA ALA A 270 -5.51 -13.54 32.58
C ALA A 270 -4.10 -13.91 33.02
N TYR A 271 -3.12 -13.07 32.69
CA TYR A 271 -1.76 -13.19 33.24
C TYR A 271 -1.63 -12.39 34.53
N ARG A 272 -1.75 -13.07 35.68
CA ARG A 272 -1.71 -12.43 37.01
C ARG A 272 -2.70 -11.25 37.07
N ASP A 273 -2.27 -10.10 37.56
CA ASP A 273 -3.00 -8.83 37.60
C ASP A 273 -2.52 -7.82 36.54
N ALA A 274 -1.88 -8.29 35.45
CA ALA A 274 -1.27 -7.40 34.45
C ALA A 274 -2.24 -6.37 33.85
N THR A 275 -3.50 -6.74 33.57
CA THR A 275 -4.53 -5.79 33.12
C THR A 275 -4.78 -4.69 34.16
N PHE A 276 -4.98 -5.08 35.42
CA PHE A 276 -5.19 -4.13 36.52
C PHE A 276 -4.00 -3.19 36.73
N GLN A 277 -2.77 -3.72 36.66
CA GLN A 277 -1.57 -2.88 36.74
C GLN A 277 -1.45 -1.94 35.54
N SER A 278 -1.77 -2.40 34.33
CA SER A 278 -1.79 -1.55 33.14
C SER A 278 -2.73 -0.36 33.32
N ASP A 279 -3.96 -0.60 33.80
CA ASP A 279 -4.94 0.46 34.04
C ASP A 279 -4.49 1.43 35.14
N LYS A 280 -3.93 0.90 36.23
CA LYS A 280 -3.37 1.68 37.33
C LYS A 280 -2.26 2.63 36.84
N TYR A 281 -1.33 2.13 36.03
CA TYR A 281 -0.23 2.94 35.52
C TYR A 281 -0.64 3.87 34.38
N THR A 282 -1.65 3.49 33.59
CA THR A 282 -2.29 4.39 32.62
C THR A 282 -2.84 5.62 33.33
N ASN A 283 -3.60 5.42 34.42
CA ASN A 283 -4.14 6.51 35.23
C ASN A 283 -3.05 7.37 35.88
N LYS A 284 -1.93 6.76 36.31
CA LYS A 284 -0.76 7.51 36.80
C LYS A 284 -0.05 8.28 35.69
N GLY A 285 -0.15 7.84 34.44
CA GLY A 285 0.44 8.50 33.27
C GLY A 285 -0.41 9.64 32.69
N ILE A 286 -1.61 9.89 33.20
CA ILE A 286 -2.46 10.99 32.75
C ILE A 286 -1.94 12.34 33.28
N VAL A 287 -1.94 13.35 32.41
CA VAL A 287 -1.75 14.76 32.73
C VAL A 287 -3.12 15.44 32.78
N ARG A 288 -3.47 15.97 33.94
CA ARG A 288 -4.75 16.65 34.17
C ARG A 288 -4.61 18.14 33.86
N VAL A 289 -5.39 18.62 32.90
CA VAL A 289 -5.35 20.02 32.45
C VAL A 289 -6.64 20.74 32.81
N TYR A 290 -6.53 21.88 33.49
CA TYR A 290 -7.65 22.81 33.69
C TYR A 290 -7.48 24.02 32.78
N TYR A 291 -8.48 24.31 31.96
CA TYR A 291 -8.47 25.47 31.06
C TYR A 291 -9.29 26.61 31.65
N ASN A 292 -8.58 27.66 32.10
CA ASN A 292 -9.08 28.81 32.84
C ASN A 292 -9.41 30.01 31.94
N SER A 293 -10.07 29.76 30.80
CA SER A 293 -10.58 30.80 29.90
C SER A 293 -11.90 30.35 29.25
N THR A 294 -12.75 31.32 28.92
CA THR A 294 -13.94 31.10 28.10
C THR A 294 -13.63 31.21 26.61
N GLU A 295 -12.71 32.11 26.24
CA GLU A 295 -12.16 32.26 24.90
C GLU A 295 -11.58 30.95 24.39
N LEU A 296 -11.76 30.64 23.10
CA LEU A 296 -11.13 29.51 22.39
C LEU A 296 -11.31 28.12 23.05
N ARG A 297 -12.22 27.97 24.02
CA ARG A 297 -12.34 26.76 24.86
C ARG A 297 -12.51 25.47 24.06
N SER A 298 -13.40 25.47 23.07
CA SER A 298 -13.62 24.30 22.20
C SER A 298 -12.38 23.99 21.36
N TYR A 299 -11.76 25.01 20.79
CA TYR A 299 -10.56 24.90 19.96
C TYR A 299 -9.36 24.33 20.72
N VAL A 300 -9.10 24.84 21.93
CA VAL A 300 -8.03 24.35 22.80
C VAL A 300 -8.28 22.90 23.22
N ARG A 301 -9.52 22.56 23.58
CA ARG A 301 -9.89 21.19 23.98
C ARG A 301 -9.69 20.18 22.85
N ASP A 302 -10.04 20.58 21.63
CA ASP A 302 -9.88 19.74 20.44
C ASP A 302 -8.39 19.45 20.18
N ILE A 303 -7.54 20.48 20.20
CA ILE A 303 -6.10 20.34 19.93
C ILE A 303 -5.40 19.50 21.03
N LEU A 304 -5.70 19.77 22.29
CA LEU A 304 -5.14 19.05 23.44
C LEU A 304 -5.78 17.67 23.67
N HIS A 305 -6.71 17.22 22.83
CA HIS A 305 -7.29 15.90 22.95
C HIS A 305 -6.26 14.81 22.62
N LYS A 306 -5.59 14.32 23.65
CA LYS A 306 -4.59 13.24 23.61
C LYS A 306 -4.95 12.17 24.63
N ASP A 307 -4.56 10.93 24.35
CA ASP A 307 -4.78 9.77 25.22
C ASP A 307 -4.16 9.94 26.61
N PHE A 308 -3.10 10.75 26.73
CA PHE A 308 -2.46 11.08 28.01
C PHE A 308 -2.94 12.39 28.66
N ILE A 309 -3.87 13.14 28.05
CA ILE A 309 -4.38 14.40 28.59
C ILE A 309 -5.85 14.25 28.99
N GLN A 310 -6.16 14.59 30.25
CA GLN A 310 -7.52 14.61 30.75
C GLN A 310 -7.90 16.02 31.20
N PHE A 311 -9.04 16.53 30.71
CA PHE A 311 -9.55 17.83 31.14
C PHE A 311 -10.26 17.74 32.47
N VAL A 312 -9.84 18.59 33.41
CA VAL A 312 -10.57 18.86 34.66
C VAL A 312 -11.54 20.02 34.41
N ILE A 313 -12.78 19.87 34.85
CA ILE A 313 -13.86 20.81 34.51
C ILE A 313 -14.27 21.68 35.69
N TYR A 314 -14.33 21.12 36.89
CA TYR A 314 -14.99 21.77 38.03
C TYR A 314 -14.05 22.25 39.12
N ASN A 315 -12.93 21.56 39.33
CA ASN A 315 -12.03 21.83 40.44
C ASN A 315 -10.58 22.03 39.97
N PRO A 316 -10.11 23.29 39.83
CA PRO A 316 -8.75 23.58 39.37
C PRO A 316 -7.65 22.91 40.21
N SER A 317 -7.91 22.62 41.49
CA SER A 317 -6.93 21.98 42.38
C SER A 317 -6.59 20.53 42.03
N GLU A 318 -7.40 19.88 41.19
CA GLU A 318 -7.16 18.51 40.71
C GLU A 318 -6.29 18.47 39.44
N ALA A 319 -5.96 19.63 38.87
CA ALA A 319 -5.17 19.72 37.65
C ALA A 319 -3.67 19.73 37.95
N ASP A 320 -2.91 19.00 37.15
CA ASP A 320 -1.45 19.08 37.11
C ASP A 320 -1.01 20.40 36.44
N VAL A 321 -1.79 20.88 35.47
CA VAL A 321 -1.49 22.09 34.69
C VAL A 321 -2.75 22.95 34.55
N ILE A 322 -2.63 24.23 34.89
CA ILE A 322 -3.66 25.23 34.66
C ILE A 322 -3.22 26.11 33.49
N MET A 323 -4.04 26.16 32.45
CA MET A 323 -3.79 26.92 31.23
C MET A 323 -4.77 28.09 31.11
N ARG A 324 -4.28 29.24 30.65
CA ARG A 324 -5.07 30.44 30.35
C ARG A 324 -4.65 30.99 29.00
N ILE A 325 -5.63 31.33 28.17
CA ILE A 325 -5.40 32.12 26.95
C ILE A 325 -6.26 33.37 27.02
N LYS A 326 -5.66 34.52 26.75
CA LYS A 326 -6.34 35.81 26.71
C LYS A 326 -6.03 36.52 25.41
N SER A 327 -7.04 37.22 24.90
CA SER A 327 -6.93 38.05 23.70
C SER A 327 -7.27 39.50 24.03
N ASN A 328 -6.44 40.43 23.60
CA ASN A 328 -6.71 41.87 23.66
C ASN A 328 -6.77 42.45 22.25
N VAL A 329 -7.74 43.32 21.99
CA VAL A 329 -7.98 43.93 20.67
C VAL A 329 -7.84 45.44 20.76
N GLU A 330 -6.86 45.97 20.05
CA GLU A 330 -6.66 47.40 19.89
C GLU A 330 -7.01 47.81 18.45
N PHE A 331 -7.93 48.76 18.30
CA PHE A 331 -8.33 49.30 17.00
C PHE A 331 -7.98 50.79 16.95
N SER A 332 -7.36 51.20 15.86
CA SER A 332 -7.00 52.58 15.58
C SER A 332 -7.50 52.99 14.20
N ASP A 333 -8.35 54.01 14.17
CA ASP A 333 -8.61 54.80 12.97
C ASP A 333 -7.41 55.74 12.81
N LEU A 334 -6.57 55.47 11.81
CA LEU A 334 -5.37 56.26 11.55
C LEU A 334 -5.71 57.59 10.85
N GLY A 335 -7.01 57.84 10.61
CA GLY A 335 -7.53 59.06 10.04
C GLY A 335 -7.19 59.21 8.57
N GLN A 336 -7.13 60.47 8.15
CA GLN A 336 -6.92 60.87 6.77
C GLN A 336 -5.53 61.48 6.60
N SER A 337 -4.80 61.02 5.59
CA SER A 337 -3.59 61.69 5.09
C SER A 337 -3.85 62.22 3.68
N VAL A 338 -3.34 63.41 3.38
CA VAL A 338 -3.52 64.08 2.09
C VAL A 338 -2.16 64.37 1.48
N ASN A 339 -1.92 63.86 0.29
CA ASN A 339 -0.75 64.18 -0.52
C ASN A 339 -1.16 64.92 -1.79
N ASN A 340 -0.55 66.06 -2.07
CA ASN A 340 -0.82 66.85 -3.26
C ASN A 340 0.40 66.86 -4.16
N GLN A 341 0.20 66.57 -5.44
CA GLN A 341 1.24 66.56 -6.45
C GLN A 341 0.80 67.37 -7.67
N THR A 342 1.71 68.16 -8.23
CA THR A 342 1.53 68.72 -9.57
C THR A 342 2.13 67.75 -10.58
N LYS A 343 1.33 67.32 -11.55
CA LYS A 343 1.72 66.43 -12.64
C LYS A 343 1.68 67.19 -13.96
N THR A 344 2.56 66.79 -14.88
CA THR A 344 2.63 67.34 -16.24
C THR A 344 2.45 66.20 -17.21
N GLU A 345 1.50 66.33 -18.14
CA GLU A 345 1.26 65.35 -19.20
C GLU A 345 1.29 66.04 -20.56
N LYS A 346 1.87 65.37 -21.56
CA LYS A 346 1.90 65.87 -22.93
C LYS A 346 0.58 65.56 -23.61
N VAL A 347 -0.27 66.57 -23.75
CA VAL A 347 -1.52 66.45 -24.48
C VAL A 347 -1.35 66.98 -25.90
N PHE A 348 -2.12 66.44 -26.83
CA PHE A 348 -2.17 66.96 -28.19
C PHE A 348 -2.62 68.43 -28.17
N ASP A 349 -1.86 69.30 -28.84
CA ASP A 349 -2.19 70.73 -28.96
C ASP A 349 -2.81 71.03 -30.32
N LYS A 350 -2.04 70.81 -31.39
CA LYS A 350 -2.47 71.05 -32.77
C LYS A 350 -1.59 70.31 -33.77
N PHE A 351 -2.07 70.22 -35.00
CA PHE A 351 -1.21 69.90 -36.13
C PHE A 351 -0.53 71.19 -36.63
N ILE A 352 0.76 71.10 -36.93
CA ILE A 352 1.47 72.16 -37.68
C ILE A 352 1.87 71.60 -39.04
N GLU A 353 1.81 72.44 -40.08
CA GLU A 353 2.36 72.10 -41.38
C GLU A 353 3.87 72.34 -41.34
N MET A 354 4.64 71.27 -41.48
CA MET A 354 6.08 71.35 -41.74
C MET A 354 6.33 71.00 -43.20
N VAL A 355 7.09 71.86 -43.87
CA VAL A 355 7.54 71.63 -45.24
C VAL A 355 8.80 70.78 -45.14
N ASP A 356 8.79 69.60 -45.77
CA ASP A 356 10.00 68.78 -45.87
C ASP A 356 11.00 69.38 -46.88
N ASP A 357 12.22 68.85 -46.91
CA ASP A 357 13.31 69.36 -47.75
C ASP A 357 12.98 69.37 -49.26
N ASN A 358 11.88 68.71 -49.66
CA ASN A 358 11.39 68.63 -51.04
C ASN A 358 10.18 69.54 -51.31
N GLY A 359 9.76 70.35 -50.35
CA GLY A 359 8.66 71.31 -50.53
C GLY A 359 7.26 70.77 -50.23
N ASN A 360 7.13 69.52 -49.75
CA ASN A 360 5.82 68.94 -49.43
C ASN A 360 5.39 69.30 -48.01
N LYS A 361 4.12 69.69 -47.84
CA LYS A 361 3.54 70.04 -46.55
C LYS A 361 3.01 68.79 -45.84
N ASN A 362 3.65 68.41 -44.74
CA ASN A 362 3.19 67.32 -43.88
C ASN A 362 2.65 67.88 -42.56
N GLN A 363 1.50 67.34 -42.10
CA GLN A 363 0.94 67.70 -40.80
C GLN A 363 1.59 66.88 -39.69
N VAL A 364 2.36 67.54 -38.82
CA VAL A 364 2.99 66.91 -37.66
C VAL A 364 2.19 67.28 -36.41
N LYS A 365 1.89 66.28 -35.58
CA LYS A 365 1.26 66.49 -34.27
C LYS A 365 2.24 67.20 -33.35
N THR A 366 1.83 68.34 -32.83
CA THR A 366 2.53 69.02 -31.73
C THR A 366 1.81 68.74 -30.42
N TYR A 367 2.58 68.62 -29.35
CA TYR A 367 2.08 68.37 -28.01
C TYR A 367 2.45 69.57 -27.13
N LYS A 368 1.57 69.90 -26.19
CA LYS A 368 1.86 70.86 -25.13
C LYS A 368 1.91 70.17 -23.78
N ASP A 369 2.71 70.73 -22.89
CA ASP A 369 2.72 70.32 -21.50
C ASP A 369 1.47 70.88 -20.83
N GLN A 370 0.60 69.97 -20.38
CA GLN A 370 -0.59 70.30 -19.60
C GLN A 370 -0.35 69.91 -18.14
N GLN A 371 -0.30 70.93 -17.28
CA GLN A 371 -0.14 70.75 -15.85
C GLN A 371 -1.50 70.59 -15.17
N TYR A 372 -1.61 69.60 -14.30
CA TYR A 372 -2.77 69.35 -13.46
C TYR A 372 -2.35 68.95 -12.05
N ASN A 373 -3.27 69.04 -11.10
CA ASN A 373 -3.04 68.66 -9.72
C ASN A 373 -3.69 67.30 -9.44
N LEU A 374 -2.93 66.40 -8.81
CA LEU A 374 -3.43 65.17 -8.23
C LEU A 374 -3.37 65.27 -6.71
N GLN A 375 -4.52 65.22 -6.07
CA GLN A 375 -4.65 65.01 -4.64
C GLN A 375 -4.94 63.52 -4.40
N THR A 376 -4.11 62.87 -3.59
CA THR A 376 -4.36 61.50 -3.10
C THR A 376 -4.74 61.59 -1.63
N VAL A 377 -5.98 61.25 -1.32
CA VAL A 377 -6.48 61.15 0.05
C VAL A 377 -6.43 59.68 0.48
N THR A 378 -5.68 59.38 1.54
CA THR A 378 -5.56 58.03 2.11
C THR A 378 -6.32 57.95 3.42
N HIS A 379 -7.27 57.03 3.50
CA HIS A 379 -7.93 56.63 4.75
C HIS A 379 -7.40 55.26 5.18
N SER A 380 -7.01 55.10 6.45
CA SER A 380 -6.40 53.86 6.93
C SER A 380 -6.94 53.43 8.29
N ASN A 381 -7.23 52.13 8.42
CA ASN A 381 -7.54 51.50 9.70
C ASN A 381 -6.47 50.47 10.04
N LYS A 382 -6.17 50.35 11.34
CA LYS A 382 -5.28 49.31 11.89
C LYS A 382 -5.97 48.61 13.07
N LEU A 383 -5.86 47.29 13.09
CA LEU A 383 -6.23 46.46 14.24
C LEU A 383 -5.03 45.62 14.66
N THR A 384 -4.72 45.64 15.96
CA THR A 384 -3.74 44.76 16.58
C THR A 384 -4.46 43.83 17.56
N LEU A 385 -4.31 42.53 17.34
CA LEU A 385 -4.81 41.46 18.20
C LEU A 385 -3.61 40.84 18.94
N THR A 386 -3.53 41.07 20.25
CA THR A 386 -2.51 40.48 21.13
C THR A 386 -3.07 39.25 21.80
N THR A 387 -2.35 38.14 21.74
CA THR A 387 -2.73 36.89 22.41
C THR A 387 -1.66 36.49 23.41
N GLU A 388 -2.07 36.18 24.63
CA GLU A 388 -1.22 35.69 25.71
C GLU A 388 -1.62 34.26 26.05
N ILE A 389 -0.65 33.35 26.09
CA ILE A 389 -0.82 31.94 26.43
C ILE A 389 0.05 31.64 27.65
N GLU A 390 -0.60 31.23 28.73
CA GLU A 390 0.04 30.91 30.00
C GLU A 390 -0.34 29.49 30.43
N ALA A 391 0.63 28.72 30.91
CA ALA A 391 0.40 27.47 31.62
C ALA A 391 1.27 27.44 32.88
N HIS A 392 0.72 26.96 34.00
CA HIS A 392 1.43 26.82 35.27
C HIS A 392 1.03 25.54 36.00
N GLY A 393 1.90 25.07 36.91
CA GLY A 393 1.73 23.82 37.66
C GLY A 393 2.96 22.92 37.47
N ALA A 394 2.74 21.64 37.16
CA ALA A 394 3.79 20.69 36.81
C ALA A 394 4.57 21.08 35.54
N TYR A 395 4.01 21.98 34.73
CA TYR A 395 4.61 22.57 33.54
C TYR A 395 4.41 24.09 33.56
N SER A 396 5.42 24.83 33.13
CA SER A 396 5.38 26.30 33.05
C SER A 396 5.62 26.77 31.63
N TYR A 397 4.72 27.61 31.12
CA TYR A 397 4.81 28.23 29.80
C TYR A 397 4.22 29.62 29.84
N SER A 398 4.89 30.58 29.19
CA SER A 398 4.35 31.92 29.00
C SER A 398 4.89 32.51 27.69
N ARG A 399 3.98 32.83 26.77
CA ARG A 399 4.29 33.50 25.51
C ARG A 399 3.18 34.46 25.14
N SER A 400 3.54 35.55 24.48
CA SER A 400 2.61 36.45 23.82
C SER A 400 2.99 36.65 22.36
N PHE A 401 2.01 36.96 21.51
CA PHE A 401 2.23 37.34 20.12
C PHE A 401 1.16 38.33 19.65
N ASN A 402 1.51 39.11 18.62
CA ASN A 402 0.65 40.13 18.03
C ASN A 402 0.33 39.78 16.58
N ILE A 403 -0.91 40.02 16.17
CA ILE A 403 -1.36 39.96 14.79
C ILE A 403 -1.87 41.33 14.39
N GLU A 404 -1.27 41.92 13.38
CA GLU A 404 -1.67 43.22 12.86
C GLU A 404 -2.40 43.06 11.53
N GLN A 405 -3.55 43.73 11.41
CA GLN A 405 -4.31 43.83 10.16
C GLN A 405 -4.52 45.30 9.84
N THR A 406 -4.25 45.67 8.59
CA THR A 406 -4.43 47.04 8.10
C THR A 406 -5.31 47.04 6.86
N SER A 407 -6.04 48.14 6.67
CA SER A 407 -6.78 48.40 5.43
C SER A 407 -6.63 49.85 5.06
N ALA A 408 -6.53 50.12 3.76
CA ALA A 408 -6.45 51.47 3.22
C ALA A 408 -7.44 51.66 2.07
N LYS A 409 -7.99 52.86 1.97
CA LYS A 409 -8.73 53.37 0.82
C LYS A 409 -8.03 54.63 0.31
N TYR A 410 -7.81 54.69 -0.99
CA TYR A 410 -7.20 55.82 -1.68
C TYR A 410 -8.25 56.50 -2.54
N ASP A 411 -8.45 57.79 -2.35
CA ASP A 411 -9.28 58.62 -3.22
C ASP A 411 -8.38 59.54 -4.04
N TYR A 412 -8.39 59.34 -5.36
CA TYR A 412 -7.62 60.13 -6.32
C TYR A 412 -8.50 61.25 -6.89
N ILE A 413 -8.15 62.49 -6.57
CA ILE A 413 -8.90 63.69 -6.92
C ILE A 413 -8.04 64.54 -7.86
N TYR A 414 -8.46 64.61 -9.12
CA TYR A 414 -7.79 65.40 -10.16
C TYR A 414 -8.43 66.79 -10.25
N SER A 415 -7.61 67.84 -10.35
CA SER A 415 -8.10 69.22 -10.47
C SER A 415 -7.17 70.10 -11.34
N GLY A 416 -7.67 71.22 -11.82
CA GLY A 416 -6.97 72.10 -12.77
C GLY A 416 -7.20 71.69 -14.23
N ASN A 417 -6.20 71.85 -15.09
CA ASN A 417 -6.29 71.46 -16.50
C ASN A 417 -6.09 69.94 -16.64
N VAL A 418 -7.07 69.15 -16.22
CA VAL A 418 -7.00 67.67 -16.22
C VAL A 418 -7.18 67.13 -17.65
N PRO A 419 -6.28 66.27 -18.15
CA PRO A 419 -6.47 65.56 -19.42
C PRO A 419 -7.79 64.78 -19.47
N SER A 420 -8.45 64.73 -20.63
CA SER A 420 -9.81 64.16 -20.76
C SER A 420 -9.91 62.66 -20.47
N ASN A 421 -8.77 61.95 -20.45
CA ASN A 421 -8.66 60.54 -20.10
C ASN A 421 -8.52 60.27 -18.60
N LEU A 422 -8.44 61.30 -17.75
CA LEU A 422 -8.28 61.16 -16.30
C LEU A 422 -9.53 61.65 -15.55
N HIS A 423 -10.01 60.84 -14.62
CA HIS A 423 -11.19 61.11 -13.81
C HIS A 423 -10.94 60.72 -12.36
N ASN A 424 -11.71 61.30 -11.43
CA ASN A 424 -11.64 60.90 -10.03
C ASN A 424 -12.05 59.43 -9.89
N TYR A 425 -11.29 58.69 -9.11
CA TYR A 425 -11.60 57.30 -8.79
C TYR A 425 -11.07 56.94 -7.40
N SER A 426 -11.55 55.84 -6.87
CA SER A 426 -11.10 55.29 -5.59
C SER A 426 -10.49 53.91 -5.81
N GLU A 427 -9.46 53.59 -5.03
CA GLU A 427 -8.81 52.29 -5.01
C GLU A 427 -8.74 51.74 -3.59
N GLY A 428 -8.87 50.43 -3.42
CA GLY A 428 -8.88 49.77 -2.12
C GLY A 428 -10.23 49.86 -1.39
N THR A 429 -10.24 49.45 -0.13
CA THR A 429 -11.45 49.46 0.71
C THR A 429 -11.04 49.61 2.17
N LEU A 430 -11.66 50.58 2.84
CA LEU A 430 -11.48 50.79 4.27
C LEU A 430 -12.34 49.76 5.01
N GLN A 431 -11.70 48.77 5.65
CA GLN A 431 -12.41 47.69 6.33
C GLN A 431 -12.82 48.12 7.75
N SER A 432 -13.97 47.61 8.21
CA SER A 432 -14.45 47.86 9.57
C SER A 432 -13.63 47.10 10.61
N ARG A 433 -13.77 47.50 11.89
CA ARG A 433 -13.17 46.80 13.03
C ARG A 433 -13.54 45.31 13.05
N GLU A 434 -14.81 44.97 12.80
CA GLU A 434 -15.30 43.60 12.81
C GLU A 434 -14.62 42.76 11.72
N ARG A 435 -14.47 43.33 10.52
CA ARG A 435 -13.82 42.62 9.41
C ARG A 435 -12.33 42.40 9.65
N LEU A 436 -11.63 43.41 10.14
CA LEU A 436 -10.21 43.28 10.50
C LEU A 436 -10.02 42.29 11.66
N LEU A 437 -10.93 42.27 12.63
CA LEU A 437 -10.91 41.32 13.74
C LEU A 437 -11.13 39.89 13.25
N GLU A 438 -12.09 39.65 12.35
CA GLU A 438 -12.34 38.32 11.78
C GLU A 438 -11.09 37.79 11.05
N LEU A 439 -10.40 38.65 10.29
CA LEU A 439 -9.14 38.29 9.61
C LEU A 439 -8.02 38.00 10.62
N ALA A 440 -7.89 38.84 11.65
CA ALA A 440 -6.89 38.64 12.71
C ALA A 440 -7.13 37.34 13.49
N GLN A 441 -8.39 37.02 13.82
CA GLN A 441 -8.77 35.79 14.53
C GLN A 441 -8.47 34.53 13.70
N LYS A 442 -8.66 34.56 12.38
CA LYS A 442 -8.28 33.43 11.52
C LYS A 442 -6.78 33.12 11.60
N GLN A 443 -5.95 34.16 11.61
CA GLN A 443 -4.51 34.00 11.79
C GLN A 443 -4.15 33.60 13.24
N GLN A 444 -4.88 34.12 14.23
CA GLN A 444 -4.70 33.81 15.65
C GLN A 444 -4.83 32.31 15.91
N LEU A 445 -5.84 31.67 15.32
CA LEU A 445 -6.07 30.23 15.51
C LEU A 445 -4.86 29.40 15.07
N ASN A 446 -4.23 29.75 13.94
CA ASN A 446 -3.04 29.04 13.46
C ASN A 446 -1.86 29.18 14.43
N GLU A 447 -1.60 30.39 14.92
CA GLU A 447 -0.52 30.62 15.88
C GLU A 447 -0.80 29.94 17.24
N VAL A 448 -2.04 30.04 17.75
CA VAL A 448 -2.46 29.33 18.96
C VAL A 448 -2.24 27.83 18.81
N LYS A 449 -2.59 27.24 17.65
CA LYS A 449 -2.36 25.83 17.39
C LYS A 449 -0.89 25.45 17.49
N LEU A 450 0.01 26.20 16.85
CA LEU A 450 1.46 25.93 16.92
C LEU A 450 1.98 25.99 18.36
N ARG A 451 1.52 26.97 19.15
CA ARG A 451 1.91 27.07 20.57
C ARG A 451 1.35 25.92 21.41
N LEU A 452 0.12 25.48 21.15
CA LEU A 452 -0.47 24.33 21.83
C LEU A 452 0.22 23.02 21.45
N GLU A 453 0.70 22.87 20.21
CA GLU A 453 1.49 21.71 19.78
C GLU A 453 2.84 21.62 20.51
N ASP A 454 3.51 22.76 20.72
CA ASP A 454 4.71 22.82 21.57
C ASP A 454 4.38 22.38 23.02
N ILE A 455 3.27 22.88 23.58
CA ILE A 455 2.83 22.49 24.93
C ILE A 455 2.54 20.98 24.99
N ILE A 456 1.84 20.41 24.01
CA ILE A 456 1.55 18.96 23.96
C ILE A 456 2.85 18.14 23.98
N ARG A 457 3.83 18.55 23.18
CA ARG A 457 5.13 17.88 23.13
C ARG A 457 5.78 17.91 24.50
N ASP A 458 5.81 19.05 25.17
CA ASP A 458 6.42 19.16 26.49
C ASP A 458 5.64 18.36 27.55
N LEU A 459 4.31 18.40 27.54
CA LEU A 459 3.46 17.60 28.44
C LEU A 459 3.64 16.09 28.23
N SER A 460 4.09 15.66 27.04
CA SER A 460 4.37 14.26 26.76
C SER A 460 5.65 13.73 27.43
N TYR A 461 6.50 14.64 27.94
CA TYR A 461 7.71 14.34 28.72
C TYR A 461 7.55 14.58 30.21
N LEU A 462 6.45 15.19 30.66
CA LEU A 462 6.00 15.04 32.04
C LEU A 462 5.80 13.57 32.34
#